data_AF-F3B7K6-F1
#
_entry.id   AF-F3B7K6-F1
#
_cell.length_a   1.000
_cell.length_b   1.000
_cell.length_c   1.000
_cell.angle_alpha   90.00
_cell.angle_beta   90.00
_cell.angle_gamma   90.00
#
_symmetry.space_group_name_H-M   'P 1'
#
loop_
_entity.id
_entity.type
_entity.pdbx_description
1 polymer ?
#
loop_
_entity_poly.entity_id
_entity_poly.type
_entity_poly.pdbx_seq_one_letter_code
_entity_poly.pdbx_strand_id
1 'polypeptide(L)'
;MVDDFEKDNPGFFYNPSKTFIDLYMKSGFYIAELVKRLYNSKCLKNTFPNFEERLKRILENQVCGFVPSPFIYNISTNFIFGNLSRDISRKNFVLEDTIPAAKEGKLQKLVDKYFE
;
A
#
# COMPACT_ATOMS: atom_id res chain seq x y z
N MET A 1 -12.34 7.17 -6.44
CA MET A 1 -11.65 6.95 -5.14
C MET A 1 -10.23 7.48 -5.15
N VAL A 2 -9.29 6.93 -5.93
CA VAL A 2 -7.91 7.47 -5.98
C VAL A 2 -7.87 8.87 -6.61
N ASP A 3 -8.68 9.10 -7.65
CA ASP A 3 -8.82 10.43 -8.27
C ASP A 3 -9.42 11.45 -7.30
N ASP A 4 -10.48 11.07 -6.57
CA ASP A 4 -11.09 11.93 -5.55
C ASP A 4 -10.10 12.23 -4.41
N PHE A 5 -9.33 11.23 -3.99
CA PHE A 5 -8.27 11.41 -3.00
C PHE A 5 -7.22 12.43 -3.47
N GLU A 6 -6.78 12.38 -4.74
CA GLU A 6 -5.82 13.36 -5.28
C GLU A 6 -6.42 14.76 -5.36
N LYS A 7 -7.71 14.87 -5.70
CA LYS A 7 -8.42 16.15 -5.73
C LYS A 7 -8.44 16.80 -4.34
N ASP A 8 -8.69 16.00 -3.31
CA ASP A 8 -8.73 16.47 -1.92
C ASP A 8 -7.33 16.67 -1.32
N ASN A 9 -6.32 15.95 -1.84
CA ASN A 9 -4.94 15.95 -1.34
C ASN A 9 -3.94 16.17 -2.49
N PRO A 10 -3.97 17.34 -3.14
CA PRO A 10 -3.13 17.61 -4.29
C PRO A 10 -1.66 17.48 -3.91
N GLY A 11 -0.94 16.69 -4.70
CA GLY A 11 0.51 16.56 -4.56
C GLY A 11 1.00 15.34 -3.79
N PHE A 12 0.12 14.58 -3.13
CA PHE A 12 0.54 13.45 -2.29
C PHE A 12 1.25 12.35 -3.08
N PHE A 13 0.81 12.06 -4.31
CA PHE A 13 1.45 11.08 -5.20
C PHE A 13 2.79 11.53 -5.79
N TYR A 14 3.19 12.79 -5.59
CA TYR A 14 4.49 13.31 -6.00
C TYR A 14 5.52 13.31 -4.86
N ASN A 15 5.16 12.86 -3.65
CA ASN A 15 6.07 12.85 -2.51
C ASN A 15 6.61 11.43 -2.23
N PRO A 16 7.92 11.17 -2.40
CA PRO A 16 8.52 9.84 -2.19
C PRO A 16 8.62 9.42 -0.72
N SER A 17 8.33 10.32 0.23
CA SER A 17 8.30 10.02 1.67
C SER A 17 6.90 9.73 2.20
N LYS A 18 5.85 9.86 1.37
CA LYS A 18 4.47 9.57 1.78
C LYS A 18 4.16 8.10 1.65
N THR A 19 3.46 7.59 2.64
CA THR A 19 2.93 6.24 2.71
C THR A 19 1.40 6.26 2.63
N PHE A 20 0.83 5.18 2.11
CA PHE A 20 -0.59 5.00 1.87
C PHE A 20 -1.01 3.63 2.41
N ILE A 21 -2.11 3.60 3.14
CA ILE A 21 -2.59 2.39 3.79
C ILE A 21 -4.03 2.07 3.36
N ASP A 22 -4.28 0.79 3.06
CA ASP A 22 -5.63 0.24 3.04
C ASP A 22 -5.91 -0.41 4.41
N LEU A 23 -6.73 0.24 5.24
CA LEU A 23 -7.02 -0.20 6.60
C LEU A 23 -7.85 -1.49 6.66
N TYR A 24 -8.45 -1.93 5.54
CA TYR A 24 -9.24 -3.16 5.49
C TYR A 24 -9.21 -3.74 4.07
N MET A 25 -8.02 -4.18 3.66
CA MET A 25 -7.73 -4.64 2.33
C MET A 25 -8.44 -5.97 2.03
N LYS A 26 -9.19 -5.98 0.93
CA LYS A 26 -9.86 -7.18 0.38
C LYS A 26 -9.07 -7.77 -0.79
N SER A 27 -9.44 -7.45 -2.02
CA SER A 27 -8.82 -8.00 -3.23
C SER A 27 -7.47 -7.37 -3.58
N GLY A 28 -7.07 -6.28 -2.90
CA GLY A 28 -5.85 -5.52 -3.24
C GLY A 28 -6.02 -4.51 -4.37
N PHE A 29 -7.25 -4.29 -4.87
CA PHE A 29 -7.50 -3.37 -6.00
C PHE A 29 -7.10 -1.92 -5.70
N TYR A 30 -7.39 -1.44 -4.48
CA TYR A 30 -7.02 -0.08 -4.08
C TYR A 30 -5.51 0.11 -4.04
N ILE A 31 -4.77 -0.87 -3.47
CA ILE A 31 -3.30 -0.87 -3.48
C ILE A 31 -2.75 -0.89 -4.90
N ALA A 32 -3.30 -1.72 -5.79
CA ALA A 32 -2.84 -1.77 -7.18
C ALA A 32 -3.01 -0.41 -7.90
N GLU A 33 -4.10 0.30 -7.67
CA GLU A 33 -4.29 1.64 -8.25
C GLU A 33 -3.34 2.68 -7.63
N LEU A 34 -3.09 2.62 -6.31
CA LEU A 34 -2.06 3.45 -5.66
C LEU A 34 -0.67 3.19 -6.24
N VAL A 35 -0.29 1.92 -6.40
CA VAL A 35 0.98 1.52 -7.02
C VAL A 35 1.07 2.07 -8.44
N LYS A 36 0.01 1.93 -9.26
CA LYS A 36 -0.03 2.48 -10.62
C LYS A 36 0.12 4.00 -10.65
N ARG A 37 -0.50 4.73 -9.72
CA ARG A 37 -0.43 6.19 -9.62
C ARG A 37 0.98 6.64 -9.24
N LEU A 38 1.54 6.07 -8.18
CA LEU A 38 2.92 6.33 -7.71
C LEU A 38 3.95 5.96 -8.79
N TYR A 39 3.81 4.80 -9.40
CA TYR A 39 4.71 4.30 -10.42
C TYR A 39 4.77 5.23 -11.65
N ASN A 40 3.65 5.88 -11.99
CA ASN A 40 3.55 6.79 -13.11
C ASN A 40 3.86 8.27 -12.79
N SER A 41 4.00 8.61 -11.51
CA SER A 41 4.33 9.95 -11.04
C SER A 41 5.63 10.46 -11.65
N LYS A 42 5.61 11.67 -12.21
CA LYS A 42 6.80 12.31 -12.80
C LYS A 42 7.91 12.49 -11.76
N CYS A 43 7.55 12.87 -10.53
CA CYS A 43 8.52 13.04 -9.45
C CYS A 43 9.21 11.72 -9.10
N LEU A 44 8.45 10.63 -8.93
CA LEU A 44 9.03 9.32 -8.63
C LEU A 44 9.85 8.77 -9.78
N LYS A 45 9.45 9.00 -11.04
CA LYS A 45 10.25 8.64 -12.22
C LYS A 45 11.59 9.37 -12.26
N ASN A 46 11.62 10.66 -11.90
CA ASN A 46 12.86 11.43 -11.85
C ASN A 46 13.74 11.03 -10.65
N THR A 47 13.12 10.73 -9.51
CA THR A 47 13.84 10.38 -8.27
C THR A 47 14.40 8.95 -8.33
N PHE A 48 13.63 8.01 -8.88
CA PHE A 48 13.99 6.61 -9.02
C PHE A 48 13.82 6.21 -10.49
N PRO A 49 14.79 6.47 -11.37
CA PRO A 49 14.63 6.26 -12.81
C PRO A 49 14.54 4.78 -13.19
N ASN A 50 15.24 3.90 -12.47
CA ASN A 50 15.17 2.45 -12.68
C ASN A 50 13.75 1.92 -12.41
N PHE A 51 13.20 1.18 -13.37
CA PHE A 51 11.85 0.62 -13.31
C PHE A 51 11.64 -0.29 -12.10
N GLU A 52 12.50 -1.29 -11.97
CA GLU A 52 12.36 -2.38 -11.01
C GLU A 52 12.60 -1.87 -9.59
N GLU A 53 13.62 -1.04 -9.40
CA GLU A 53 13.90 -0.41 -8.11
C GLU A 53 12.75 0.51 -7.67
N ARG A 54 12.17 1.28 -8.61
CA ARG A 54 11.02 2.15 -8.31
C ARG A 54 9.80 1.33 -7.88
N LEU A 55 9.47 0.25 -8.60
CA LEU A 55 8.35 -0.62 -8.24
C LEU A 55 8.59 -1.29 -6.88
N LYS A 56 9.78 -1.84 -6.66
CA LYS A 56 10.18 -2.46 -5.39
C LYS A 56 10.01 -1.47 -4.23
N ARG A 57 10.55 -0.26 -4.37
CA ARG A 57 10.45 0.78 -3.35
C ARG A 57 9.01 1.20 -3.05
N ILE A 58 8.17 1.33 -4.07
CA ILE A 58 6.75 1.64 -3.88
C ILE A 58 6.09 0.57 -3.01
N LEU A 59 6.28 -0.71 -3.35
CA LEU A 59 5.70 -1.85 -2.64
C LEU A 59 6.26 -2.04 -1.22
N GLU A 60 7.55 -1.75 -1.01
CA GLU A 60 8.24 -1.96 0.26
C GLU A 60 8.21 -0.76 1.22
N ASN A 61 7.95 0.45 0.73
CA ASN A 61 8.07 1.67 1.53
C ASN A 61 6.88 2.60 1.45
N GLN A 62 6.01 2.50 0.45
CA GLN A 62 4.95 3.50 0.24
C GLN A 62 3.54 2.95 0.33
N VAL A 63 3.33 1.65 0.12
CA VAL A 63 2.00 1.04 0.27
C VAL A 63 2.01 -0.03 1.35
N CYS A 64 0.97 -0.03 2.16
CA CYS A 64 0.70 -1.03 3.19
C CYS A 64 -0.78 -1.36 3.25
N GLY A 65 -1.12 -2.49 3.86
CA GLY A 65 -2.51 -2.88 4.01
C GLY A 65 -2.72 -3.90 5.11
N PHE A 66 -3.84 -3.77 5.82
CA PHE A 66 -4.31 -4.80 6.75
C PHE A 66 -5.28 -5.73 6.06
N VAL A 67 -5.11 -7.03 6.25
CA VAL A 67 -5.92 -8.06 5.61
C VAL A 67 -6.62 -8.88 6.68
N PRO A 68 -7.95 -9.03 6.65
CA PRO A 68 -8.69 -9.57 7.78
C PRO A 68 -8.66 -11.11 7.89
N SER A 69 -8.22 -11.83 6.86
CA SER A 69 -8.19 -13.30 6.91
C SER A 69 -7.11 -13.93 6.02
N PRO A 70 -6.62 -15.14 6.35
CA PRO A 70 -5.59 -15.83 5.57
C PRO A 70 -6.01 -16.08 4.11
N PHE A 71 -7.29 -16.38 3.88
CA PHE A 71 -7.82 -16.59 2.53
C PHE A 71 -7.72 -15.32 1.68
N ILE A 72 -8.15 -14.17 2.23
CA ILE A 72 -8.08 -12.88 1.56
C ILE A 72 -6.62 -12.44 1.39
N TYR A 73 -5.75 -12.75 2.37
CA TYR A 73 -4.32 -12.48 2.29
C TYR A 73 -3.69 -13.15 1.07
N ASN A 74 -3.97 -14.44 0.84
CA ASN A 74 -3.45 -15.15 -0.32
C ASN A 74 -3.97 -14.57 -1.64
N ILE A 75 -5.26 -14.20 -1.72
CA ILE A 75 -5.85 -13.61 -2.93
C ILE A 75 -5.22 -12.25 -3.24
N SER A 76 -5.20 -11.35 -2.26
CA SER A 76 -4.68 -9.99 -2.44
C SER A 76 -3.20 -9.96 -2.73
N THR A 77 -2.41 -10.75 -2.00
CA THR A 77 -0.97 -10.81 -2.24
C THR A 77 -0.68 -11.42 -3.60
N ASN A 78 -1.32 -12.51 -4.01
CA ASN A 78 -1.14 -13.04 -5.37
C ASN A 78 -1.56 -12.04 -6.45
N PHE A 79 -2.61 -11.26 -6.24
CA PHE A 79 -3.03 -10.21 -7.18
C PHE A 79 -1.97 -9.12 -7.33
N ILE A 80 -1.41 -8.62 -6.22
CA ILE A 80 -0.42 -7.54 -6.23
C ILE A 80 0.96 -8.04 -6.70
N PHE A 81 1.32 -9.27 -6.31
CA PHE A 81 2.70 -9.75 -6.33
C PHE A 81 2.96 -10.99 -7.17
N GLY A 82 1.93 -11.67 -7.69
CA GLY A 82 2.05 -13.03 -8.25
C GLY A 82 3.04 -13.17 -9.40
N ASN A 83 3.23 -12.09 -10.19
CA ASN A 83 4.17 -12.05 -11.31
C ASN A 83 5.45 -11.27 -10.99
N LEU A 84 5.64 -10.86 -9.74
CA LEU A 84 6.78 -10.06 -9.31
C LEU A 84 7.83 -10.93 -8.64
N SER A 85 9.07 -10.44 -8.65
CA SER A 85 10.18 -11.14 -8.02
C SER A 85 9.96 -11.39 -6.52
N ARG A 86 10.50 -12.50 -6.03
CA ARG A 86 10.36 -12.94 -4.63
C ARG A 86 11.20 -12.09 -3.66
N ASP A 87 12.16 -11.33 -4.16
CA ASP A 87 13.01 -10.44 -3.35
C ASP A 87 12.29 -9.18 -2.87
N ILE A 88 11.12 -8.85 -3.43
CA ILE A 88 10.27 -7.75 -2.94
C ILE A 88 9.66 -8.14 -1.58
N SER A 89 9.79 -7.33 -0.56
CA SER A 89 9.22 -7.64 0.75
C SER A 89 7.69 -7.53 0.73
N ARG A 90 7.01 -8.48 1.37
CA ARG A 90 5.56 -8.45 1.60
C ARG A 90 5.22 -7.97 3.02
N LYS A 91 6.22 -7.54 3.81
CA LYS A 91 6.08 -7.17 5.23
C LYS A 91 5.02 -6.08 5.50
N ASN A 92 4.75 -5.23 4.52
CA ASN A 92 3.79 -4.14 4.66
C ASN A 92 2.32 -4.57 4.53
N PHE A 93 2.09 -5.84 4.18
CA PHE A 93 0.79 -6.45 4.08
C PHE A 93 0.62 -7.34 5.30
N VAL A 94 -0.21 -6.90 6.23
CA VAL A 94 -0.33 -7.49 7.56
C VAL A 94 -1.64 -8.25 7.66
N LEU A 95 -1.57 -9.51 8.08
CA LEU A 95 -2.74 -10.32 8.37
C LEU A 95 -3.28 -9.93 9.77
N GLU A 96 -4.25 -9.02 9.81
CA GLU A 96 -4.89 -8.51 11.03
C GLU A 96 -6.29 -8.00 10.68
N ASP A 97 -7.30 -8.39 11.47
CA ASP A 97 -8.64 -7.84 11.36
C ASP A 97 -8.71 -6.52 12.10
N THR A 98 -8.92 -5.42 11.38
CA THR A 98 -8.96 -4.08 11.96
C THR A 98 -10.33 -3.71 12.51
N ILE A 99 -11.37 -4.51 12.28
CA ILE A 99 -12.74 -4.22 12.74
C ILE A 99 -12.82 -4.04 14.27
N PRO A 100 -12.22 -4.92 15.11
CA PRO A 100 -12.22 -4.71 16.56
C PRO A 100 -11.57 -3.38 16.96
N ALA A 101 -10.40 -3.06 16.40
CA ALA A 101 -9.71 -1.80 16.68
C ALA A 101 -10.52 -0.58 16.20
N ALA A 102 -11.21 -0.68 15.07
CA ALA A 102 -12.09 0.37 14.56
C ALA A 102 -13.27 0.64 15.50
N LYS A 103 -13.94 -0.41 15.97
CA LYS A 103 -15.06 -0.30 16.92
C LYS A 103 -14.65 0.35 18.25
N GLU A 104 -13.41 0.14 18.67
CA GLU A 104 -12.86 0.70 19.91
C GLU A 104 -12.18 2.07 19.72
N GLY A 105 -12.14 2.62 18.50
CA GLY A 105 -11.44 3.86 18.21
C GLY A 105 -9.91 3.76 18.34
N LYS A 106 -9.35 2.55 18.21
CA LYS A 106 -7.92 2.23 18.41
C LYS A 106 -7.16 1.96 17.11
N LEU A 107 -7.70 2.32 15.95
CA LEU A 107 -7.04 2.10 14.65
C LEU A 107 -5.65 2.70 14.58
N GLN A 108 -5.46 3.94 15.06
CA GLN A 108 -4.14 4.58 15.03
C GLN A 108 -3.11 3.77 15.82
N LYS A 109 -3.45 3.31 17.03
CA LYS A 109 -2.58 2.45 17.85
C LYS A 109 -2.20 1.15 17.13
N LEU A 110 -3.11 0.61 16.32
CA LEU A 110 -2.85 -0.58 15.53
C LEU A 110 -1.89 -0.27 14.36
N VAL A 111 -2.08 0.87 13.68
CA VAL A 111 -1.17 1.33 12.63
C VAL A 111 0.23 1.53 13.20
N ASP A 112 0.35 2.26 14.30
CA ASP A 112 1.62 2.56 14.96
C ASP A 112 2.36 1.27 15.35
N LYS A 113 1.64 0.29 15.94
CA LYS A 113 2.20 -1.03 16.30
C LYS A 113 2.91 -1.75 15.13
N TYR A 114 2.42 -1.60 13.90
CA TYR A 114 2.94 -2.36 12.75
C TYR A 114 3.85 -1.54 11.82
N PHE A 115 3.77 -0.20 11.88
CA PHE A 115 4.41 0.68 10.88
C PHE A 115 5.22 1.85 11.46
N GLU A 116 5.38 1.96 12.78
CA GLU A 116 6.40 2.84 13.43
C GLU A 116 7.80 2.22 13.45
#